data_AF-A0A3D1AT92-F1
#
_entry.id   AF-A0A3D1AT92-F1
#
_cell.length_a   1.000
_cell.length_b   1.000
_cell.length_c   1.000
_cell.angle_alpha   90.00
_cell.angle_beta   90.00
_cell.angle_gamma   90.00
#
_symmetry.space_group_name_H-M   'P 1'
#
loop_
_entity.id
_entity.type
_entity.pdbx_description
1 polymer ?
#
loop_
_entity_poly.entity_id
_entity_poly.type
_entity_poly.pdbx_seq_one_letter_code
_entity_poly.pdbx_strand_id
1 'polypeptide(L)'
;VEINREVWEADRIILTGEIIHHLIAGYSGGRKSLVPGVGGFRTITFNHRMIFDPNCQPGKLDGNPAHEDLLEACRMADPDFIVNVVLSPEGQLIRVVAGHYDLAHREGCRTVDRMLGAAIDGRYDLVVASAGGFPLDIDLRQAHKGLE
;
A
#
# COMPACT_ATOMS: atom_id res chain seq x y z
N VAL A 1 15.72 0.20 -12.17
CA VAL A 1 14.39 0.74 -11.81
C VAL A 1 13.97 1.73 -12.87
N GLU A 2 12.74 1.67 -13.35
CA GLU A 2 12.14 2.59 -14.33
C GLU A 2 11.09 3.43 -13.62
N ILE A 3 11.23 4.77 -13.69
CA ILE A 3 10.31 5.75 -13.12
C ILE A 3 10.01 6.78 -14.22
N ASN A 4 8.83 7.39 -14.19
CA ASN A 4 8.47 8.49 -15.07
C ASN A 4 9.56 9.58 -15.02
N ARG A 5 10.05 9.98 -16.21
CA ARG A 5 11.13 10.94 -16.37
C ARG A 5 10.82 12.29 -15.70
N GLU A 6 9.59 12.79 -15.79
CA GLU A 6 9.20 14.07 -15.20
C GLU A 6 9.33 14.04 -13.67
N VAL A 7 9.03 12.90 -13.05
CA VAL A 7 9.20 12.73 -11.60
C VAL A 7 10.67 12.58 -11.24
N TRP A 8 11.44 11.82 -12.03
CA TRP A 8 12.86 11.61 -11.80
C TRP A 8 13.71 12.88 -11.95
N GLU A 9 13.34 13.76 -12.88
CA GLU A 9 14.06 15.02 -13.14
C GLU A 9 13.54 16.20 -12.31
N ALA A 10 12.52 16.00 -11.48
CA ALA A 10 11.94 17.07 -10.67
C ALA A 10 12.91 17.56 -9.59
N ASP A 11 12.93 18.88 -9.35
CA ASP A 11 13.74 19.47 -8.26
C ASP A 11 13.26 19.02 -6.87
N ARG A 12 11.97 18.70 -6.75
CA ARG A 12 11.32 18.22 -5.52
C ARG A 12 10.25 17.19 -5.83
N ILE A 13 10.17 16.15 -5.02
CA ILE A 13 9.18 15.08 -5.14
C ILE A 13 8.39 14.97 -3.85
N ILE A 14 7.07 15.18 -3.94
CA ILE A 14 6.14 15.00 -2.83
C ILE A 14 5.16 13.88 -3.18
N LEU A 15 5.06 12.86 -2.34
CA LEU A 15 4.15 11.75 -2.57
C LEU A 15 2.86 11.89 -1.74
N THR A 16 1.72 11.73 -2.39
CA THR A 16 0.42 11.72 -1.72
C THR A 16 -0.32 10.41 -1.92
N GLY A 17 -1.25 10.09 -1.03
CA GLY A 17 -2.05 8.87 -1.16
C GLY A 17 -2.76 8.48 0.13
N GLU A 18 -3.58 7.44 0.03
CA GLU A 18 -4.25 6.81 1.15
C GLU A 18 -3.46 5.58 1.62
N ILE A 19 -3.49 5.31 2.93
CA ILE A 19 -2.92 4.11 3.55
C ILE A 19 -4.08 3.20 3.98
N ILE A 20 -4.15 2.03 3.34
CA ILE A 20 -5.02 0.88 3.65
C ILE A 20 -4.18 -0.39 3.65
N HIS A 21 -4.71 -1.50 4.18
CA HIS A 21 -4.09 -2.82 3.99
C HIS A 21 -3.99 -3.16 2.51
N HIS A 22 -2.94 -3.88 2.12
CA HIS A 22 -2.72 -4.30 0.75
C HIS A 22 -2.06 -5.68 0.72
N LEU A 23 -2.69 -6.63 0.03
CA LEU A 23 -2.27 -8.03 -0.10
C LEU A 23 -0.76 -8.24 -0.27
N ILE A 24 -0.21 -7.69 -1.34
CA ILE A 24 1.17 -8.00 -1.74
C ILE A 24 2.18 -7.22 -0.88
N ALA A 25 1.95 -5.92 -0.69
CA ALA A 25 2.96 -4.98 -0.20
C ALA A 25 2.76 -4.57 1.27
N GLY A 26 1.89 -5.26 2.01
CA GLY A 26 1.47 -4.89 3.36
C GLY A 26 0.41 -3.79 3.38
N TYR A 27 0.75 -2.62 2.85
CA TYR A 27 -0.10 -1.43 2.85
C TYR A 27 -0.04 -0.64 1.54
N SER A 28 -1.03 0.20 1.24
CA SER A 28 -0.93 1.26 0.20
C SER A 28 -0.12 2.47 0.70
N GLY A 29 -0.12 3.58 -0.03
CA GLY A 29 0.57 4.82 0.36
C GLY A 29 2.11 4.75 0.36
N GLY A 30 2.74 5.84 0.79
CA GLY A 30 4.19 6.03 0.85
C GLY A 30 4.85 5.71 -0.48
N ARG A 31 5.83 4.80 -0.46
CA ARG A 31 6.52 4.27 -1.63
C ARG A 31 5.63 3.84 -2.80
N LYS A 32 4.38 3.43 -2.55
CA LYS A 32 3.47 2.97 -3.62
C LYS A 32 3.01 4.07 -4.58
N SER A 33 3.03 5.33 -4.13
CA SER A 33 2.77 6.46 -5.01
C SER A 33 3.87 6.64 -6.06
N LEU A 34 5.09 6.17 -5.78
CA LEU A 34 6.18 6.15 -6.75
C LEU A 34 6.13 4.89 -7.62
N VAL A 35 6.21 3.71 -7.02
CA VAL A 35 6.07 2.43 -7.73
C VAL A 35 4.99 1.60 -7.04
N PRO A 36 3.90 1.23 -7.72
CA PRO A 36 3.69 1.31 -9.16
C PRO A 36 3.20 2.67 -9.70
N GLY A 37 2.88 3.66 -8.87
CA GLY A 37 2.12 4.86 -9.28
C GLY A 37 2.64 5.60 -10.53
N VAL A 38 3.96 5.76 -10.64
CA VAL A 38 4.65 6.35 -11.80
C VAL A 38 5.80 5.47 -12.29
N GLY A 39 5.76 4.17 -11.97
CA GLY A 39 6.79 3.20 -12.36
C GLY A 39 6.65 2.74 -13.82
N GLY A 40 7.76 2.33 -14.42
CA GLY A 40 7.74 1.68 -15.74
C GLY A 40 7.22 0.24 -15.68
N PHE A 41 6.63 -0.22 -16.78
CA PHE A 41 6.00 -1.54 -16.88
C PHE A 41 6.90 -2.69 -16.41
N ARG A 42 8.20 -2.68 -16.74
CA ARG A 42 9.13 -3.74 -16.36
C ARG A 42 9.38 -3.76 -14.85
N THR A 43 9.50 -2.59 -14.24
CA THR A 43 9.68 -2.43 -12.79
C THR A 43 8.43 -2.90 -12.04
N ILE A 44 7.25 -2.46 -12.51
CA ILE A 44 5.96 -2.87 -11.93
C ILE A 44 5.79 -4.39 -12.00
N THR A 45 6.02 -4.98 -13.18
CA THR A 45 5.85 -6.42 -13.40
C THR A 45 6.82 -7.24 -12.53
N PHE A 46 8.07 -6.78 -12.41
CA PHE A 46 9.07 -7.43 -11.56
C PHE A 46 8.71 -7.40 -10.06
N ASN A 47 8.12 -6.32 -9.57
CA ASN A 47 7.62 -6.28 -8.20
C ASN A 47 6.39 -7.20 -8.03
N HIS A 48 5.45 -7.19 -8.98
CA HIS A 48 4.19 -7.96 -8.86
C HIS A 48 4.38 -9.49 -8.87
N ARG A 49 5.45 -10.02 -9.49
CA ARG A 49 5.75 -11.46 -9.40
C ARG A 49 6.06 -11.93 -7.96
N MET A 50 6.36 -11.01 -7.04
CA MET A 50 6.62 -11.35 -5.64
C MET A 50 5.36 -11.76 -4.87
N ILE A 51 4.16 -11.64 -5.45
CA ILE A 51 2.90 -12.13 -4.89
C ILE A 51 2.95 -13.61 -4.45
N PHE A 52 3.82 -14.41 -5.06
CA PHE A 52 4.00 -15.83 -4.72
C PHE A 52 4.90 -16.08 -3.50
N ASP A 53 5.55 -15.05 -2.96
CA ASP A 53 6.36 -15.19 -1.74
C ASP A 53 5.45 -15.24 -0.51
N PRO A 54 5.60 -16.23 0.39
CA PRO A 54 4.74 -16.37 1.57
C PRO A 54 4.86 -15.20 2.56
N ASN A 55 5.89 -14.35 2.45
CA ASN A 55 6.05 -13.16 3.27
C ASN A 55 5.34 -11.92 2.71
N CYS A 56 4.84 -11.96 1.47
CA CYS A 56 3.98 -10.93 0.92
C CYS A 56 2.57 -11.07 1.52
N GLN A 57 2.34 -10.39 2.64
CA GLN A 57 1.09 -10.47 3.40
C GLN A 57 0.51 -9.07 3.65
N PRO A 58 -0.83 -8.94 3.74
CA PRO A 58 -1.46 -7.74 4.27
C PRO A 58 -0.88 -7.40 5.66
N GLY A 59 -0.68 -6.11 5.93
CA GLY A 59 -0.21 -5.68 7.24
C GLY A 59 1.30 -5.86 7.51
N LYS A 60 2.05 -6.53 6.62
CA LYS A 60 3.47 -6.83 6.83
C LYS A 60 4.39 -5.96 5.97
N LEU A 61 5.25 -5.17 6.63
CA LEU A 61 6.31 -4.37 5.98
C LEU A 61 7.66 -5.07 6.07
N ASP A 62 8.15 -5.31 7.28
CA ASP A 62 9.50 -5.85 7.48
C ASP A 62 9.56 -7.34 7.10
N GLY A 63 10.53 -7.71 6.27
CA GLY A 63 10.65 -9.05 5.69
C GLY A 63 9.63 -9.34 4.58
N ASN A 64 8.85 -8.36 4.13
CA ASN A 64 8.01 -8.49 2.94
C ASN A 64 8.82 -8.06 1.70
N PRO A 65 9.18 -8.99 0.80
CA PRO A 65 10.07 -8.67 -0.32
C PRO A 65 9.46 -7.66 -1.29
N ALA A 66 8.14 -7.69 -1.50
CA ALA A 66 7.47 -6.72 -2.34
C ALA A 66 7.51 -5.31 -1.73
N HIS A 67 7.38 -5.17 -0.41
CA HIS A 67 7.57 -3.89 0.25
C HIS A 67 9.01 -3.40 0.14
N GLU A 68 9.99 -4.26 0.43
CA GLU A 68 11.41 -3.91 0.46
C GLU A 68 11.93 -3.47 -0.91
N ASP A 69 11.53 -4.15 -1.99
CA ASP A 69 11.83 -3.78 -3.38
C ASP A 69 11.24 -2.41 -3.75
N LEU A 70 10.00 -2.13 -3.35
CA LEU A 70 9.38 -0.81 -3.57
C LEU A 70 10.04 0.29 -2.72
N LEU A 71 10.46 -0.02 -1.50
CA LEU A 71 11.15 0.92 -0.63
C LEU A 71 12.56 1.23 -1.15
N GLU A 72 13.26 0.25 -1.71
CA GLU A 72 14.53 0.47 -2.40
C GLU A 72 14.36 1.39 -3.62
N ALA A 73 13.37 1.14 -4.48
CA ALA A 73 13.05 2.03 -5.59
C ALA A 73 12.70 3.45 -5.12
N CYS A 74 11.98 3.57 -3.99
CA CYS A 74 11.68 4.86 -3.37
C CYS A 74 12.93 5.58 -2.87
N ARG A 75 13.88 4.87 -2.24
CA ARG A 75 15.16 5.44 -1.82
C ARG A 75 16.01 5.93 -3.00
N MET A 76 15.95 5.26 -4.14
CA MET A 76 16.68 5.69 -5.35
C MET A 76 16.16 7.02 -5.90
N ALA A 77 14.85 7.28 -5.81
CA ALA A 77 14.26 8.57 -6.23
C ALA A 77 14.31 9.64 -5.14
N ASP A 78 14.60 9.25 -3.90
CA ASP A 78 14.71 10.09 -2.70
C ASP A 78 13.66 11.21 -2.56
N PRO A 79 12.35 10.88 -2.45
CA PRO A 79 11.32 11.89 -2.29
C PRO A 79 11.52 12.75 -1.03
N ASP A 80 11.32 14.06 -1.17
CA ASP A 80 11.51 15.01 -0.06
C ASP A 80 10.47 14.83 1.06
N PHE A 81 9.25 14.45 0.69
CA PHE A 81 8.12 14.48 1.63
C PHE A 81 6.97 13.60 1.20
N ILE A 82 6.17 13.15 2.17
CA ILE A 82 4.86 12.56 1.90
C ILE A 82 3.77 13.28 2.67
N VAL A 83 2.56 13.28 2.11
CA VAL A 83 1.32 13.57 2.83
C VAL A 83 0.35 12.45 2.56
N ASN A 84 0.10 11.60 3.55
CA ASN A 84 -0.80 10.47 3.40
C ASN A 84 -1.95 10.54 4.39
N VAL A 85 -3.10 10.00 3.98
CA VAL A 85 -4.32 9.97 4.79
C VAL A 85 -4.70 8.55 5.14
N VAL A 86 -5.35 8.40 6.29
CA VAL A 86 -6.08 7.20 6.69
C VAL A 86 -7.55 7.60 6.78
N LEU A 87 -8.41 6.89 6.06
CA LEU A 87 -9.84 7.15 6.03
C LEU A 87 -10.61 6.00 6.71
N SER A 88 -11.82 6.30 7.19
CA SER A 88 -12.79 5.26 7.55
C SER A 88 -13.41 4.65 6.30
N PRO A 89 -14.09 3.49 6.41
CA PRO A 89 -14.85 2.92 5.29
C PRO A 89 -15.87 3.89 4.67
N GLU A 90 -16.38 4.85 5.45
CA GLU A 90 -17.30 5.91 5.01
C GLU A 90 -16.57 7.13 4.40
N GLY A 91 -15.26 7.02 4.17
CA GLY A 91 -14.42 8.09 3.60
C GLY A 91 -14.12 9.23 4.55
N GLN A 92 -14.39 9.09 5.86
CA GLN A 92 -14.11 10.13 6.84
C GLN A 92 -12.63 10.16 7.22
N LEU A 93 -12.05 11.35 7.38
CA LEU A 93 -10.64 11.48 7.75
C LEU A 93 -10.39 11.00 9.19
N ILE A 94 -9.59 9.93 9.33
CA ILE A 94 -9.14 9.42 10.63
C ILE A 94 -7.82 10.08 11.03
N ARG A 95 -6.85 10.11 10.11
CA ARG A 95 -5.50 10.64 10.39
C ARG A 95 -4.83 11.17 9.13
N VAL A 96 -4.02 12.21 9.30
CA VAL A 96 -3.01 12.63 8.32
C VAL A 96 -1.64 12.32 8.90
N VAL A 97 -0.76 11.73 8.08
CA VAL A 97 0.66 11.56 8.39
C VAL A 97 1.48 12.24 7.31
N ALA A 98 2.50 12.98 7.73
CA ALA A 98 3.32 13.76 6.84
C ALA A 98 4.76 13.80 7.34
N GLY A 99 5.73 13.79 6.42
CA GLY A 99 7.15 13.71 6.77
C GLY A 99 7.96 12.82 5.83
N HIS A 100 9.02 12.21 6.36
CA HIS A 100 9.85 11.25 5.65
C HIS A 100 9.03 10.07 5.12
N TYR A 101 9.28 9.66 3.87
CA TYR A 101 8.45 8.70 3.14
C TYR A 101 8.28 7.32 3.78
N ASP A 102 9.28 6.85 4.54
CA ASP A 102 9.18 5.60 5.30
C ASP A 102 8.61 5.82 6.71
N LEU A 103 9.21 6.71 7.52
CA LEU A 103 8.81 6.94 8.91
C LEU A 103 7.36 7.42 9.05
N ALA A 104 6.93 8.41 8.26
CA ALA A 104 5.54 8.89 8.31
C ALA A 104 4.56 7.83 7.80
N HIS A 105 4.94 7.05 6.79
CA HIS A 105 4.12 5.95 6.28
C HIS A 105 3.90 4.87 7.33
N ARG A 106 4.95 4.48 8.06
CA ARG A 106 4.87 3.53 9.17
C ARG A 106 3.94 4.00 10.29
N GLU A 107 3.95 5.29 10.64
CA GLU A 107 2.99 5.85 11.61
C GLU A 107 1.53 5.72 11.12
N GLY A 108 1.30 5.90 9.82
CA GLY A 108 0.00 5.70 9.19
C GLY A 108 -0.43 4.23 9.22
N CYS A 109 0.47 3.30 8.90
CA CYS A 109 0.22 1.86 8.94
C CYS A 109 -0.21 1.40 10.35
N ARG A 110 0.47 1.87 11.41
CA ARG A 110 0.06 1.59 12.80
C ARG A 110 -1.32 2.14 13.17
N THR A 111 -1.79 3.17 12.46
CA THR A 111 -3.14 3.71 12.64
C THR A 111 -4.16 2.81 11.97
N VAL A 112 -3.86 2.35 10.74
CA VAL A 112 -4.68 1.37 10.01
C VAL A 112 -4.86 0.10 10.83
N ASP A 113 -3.79 -0.48 11.37
CA ASP A 113 -3.90 -1.71 12.19
C ASP A 113 -4.80 -1.53 13.42
N ARG A 114 -4.67 -0.38 14.09
CA ARG A 114 -5.43 -0.12 15.32
C ARG A 114 -6.90 0.14 15.06
N MET A 115 -7.22 0.83 13.96
CA MET A 115 -8.57 1.33 13.70
C MET A 115 -9.37 0.42 12.76
N LEU A 116 -8.69 -0.30 11.87
CA LEU A 116 -9.30 -1.10 10.80
C LEU A 116 -8.94 -2.59 10.88
N GLY A 117 -8.03 -2.98 11.80
CA GLY A 117 -7.78 -4.38 12.12
C GLY A 117 -8.89 -4.97 12.99
N ALA A 118 -9.23 -6.23 12.73
CA ALA A 118 -10.16 -7.00 13.56
C ALA A 118 -9.43 -8.21 14.16
N ALA A 119 -9.52 -8.37 15.48
CA ALA A 119 -9.07 -9.59 16.14
C ALA A 119 -10.10 -10.71 15.89
N ILE A 120 -9.60 -11.93 15.66
CA ILE A 120 -10.41 -13.14 15.55
C ILE A 120 -10.01 -14.10 16.67
N ASP A 121 -11.00 -14.74 17.30
CA ASP A 121 -10.77 -15.65 18.42
C ASP A 121 -10.23 -17.03 17.97
N GLY A 122 -10.31 -17.33 16.68
CA GLY A 122 -9.88 -18.58 16.10
C GLY A 122 -10.24 -18.71 14.62
N ARG A 123 -10.04 -19.91 14.07
CA ARG A 123 -10.47 -20.26 12.71
C ARG A 123 -11.96 -20.61 12.74
N TYR A 124 -12.67 -20.25 11.67
CA TYR A 124 -14.08 -20.58 11.48
C TYR A 124 -14.24 -21.57 10.33
N ASP A 125 -15.22 -22.48 10.44
CA ASP A 125 -15.54 -23.46 9.39
C ASP A 125 -16.13 -22.80 8.12
N LEU A 126 -16.73 -21.62 8.27
CA LEU A 126 -17.32 -20.83 7.20
C LEU A 126 -17.09 -19.33 7.43
N VAL A 127 -16.62 -18.63 6.41
CA VAL A 127 -16.49 -17.16 6.37
C VAL A 127 -17.31 -16.64 5.21
N VAL A 128 -18.14 -15.63 5.47
CA VAL A 128 -18.87 -14.86 4.44
C VAL A 128 -18.28 -13.47 4.42
N ALA A 129 -17.74 -13.06 3.28
CA ALA A 129 -17.10 -11.77 3.11
C ALA A 129 -17.64 -11.03 1.88
N SER A 130 -17.48 -9.71 1.88
CA SER A 130 -17.84 -8.80 0.80
C SER A 130 -16.65 -7.88 0.51
N ALA A 131 -16.50 -7.46 -0.74
CA ALA A 131 -15.49 -6.47 -1.12
C ALA A 131 -15.91 -5.03 -0.80
N GLY A 132 -17.06 -4.81 -0.15
CA GLY A 132 -17.48 -3.51 0.37
C GLY A 132 -18.46 -2.74 -0.50
N GLY A 133 -19.03 -3.35 -1.55
CA GLY A 133 -20.01 -2.70 -2.43
C GLY A 133 -19.38 -1.79 -3.48
N PHE A 134 -20.21 -1.22 -4.36
CA PHE A 134 -19.73 -0.35 -5.43
C PHE A 134 -19.04 0.91 -4.85
N PRO A 135 -17.87 1.34 -5.36
CA PRO A 135 -17.16 0.82 -6.53
C PRO A 135 -16.08 -0.26 -6.23
N LEU A 136 -16.00 -0.74 -5.00
CA LEU A 136 -14.97 -1.69 -4.56
C LEU A 136 -15.20 -3.13 -5.05
N ASP A 137 -16.42 -3.46 -5.48
CA ASP A 137 -16.81 -4.76 -6.04
C ASP A 137 -17.15 -4.71 -7.54
N ILE A 138 -16.68 -3.68 -8.25
CA ILE A 138 -17.04 -3.38 -9.65
C ILE A 138 -16.74 -4.52 -10.64
N ASP A 139 -15.75 -5.35 -10.35
CA ASP A 139 -15.37 -6.50 -11.15
C ASP A 139 -14.83 -7.64 -10.26
N LEU A 140 -14.66 -8.82 -10.86
CA LEU A 140 -14.19 -10.01 -10.13
C LEU A 140 -12.77 -9.84 -9.56
N ARG A 141 -11.93 -9.02 -10.19
CA ARG A 141 -10.56 -8.76 -9.73
C ARG A 141 -10.57 -7.94 -8.44
N GLN A 142 -11.43 -6.92 -8.33
CA GLN A 142 -11.57 -6.15 -7.09
C GLN A 142 -12.34 -6.95 -6.03
N ALA A 143 -13.37 -7.70 -6.44
CA ALA A 143 -14.15 -8.54 -5.53
C ALA A 143 -13.29 -9.59 -4.81
N HIS A 144 -12.26 -10.11 -5.48
CA HIS A 144 -11.30 -11.06 -4.88
C HIS A 144 -10.62 -10.53 -3.62
N LYS A 145 -10.40 -9.21 -3.50
CA LYS A 145 -9.75 -8.60 -2.33
C LYS A 145 -10.54 -8.77 -1.03
N GLY A 146 -11.86 -8.98 -1.11
CA GLY A 146 -12.66 -9.29 0.08
C GLY A 146 -12.48 -10.73 0.58
N LEU A 147 -11.82 -11.58 -0.21
CA LEU A 147 -11.55 -12.99 0.11
C LEU A 147 -10.09 -13.25 0.51
N GLU A 148 -9.26 -12.21 0.43
CA GLU A 148 -7.85 -12.18 0.84
C GLU A 148 -7.72 -11.95 2.35
#